data_AF-A0A0L7R0S0-F1
#
_entry.id   AF-A0A0L7R0S0-F1
#
_cell.length_a   1.000
_cell.length_b   1.000
_cell.length_c   1.000
_cell.angle_alpha   90.00
_cell.angle_beta   90.00
_cell.angle_gamma   90.00
#
_symmetry.space_group_name_H-M   'P 1'
#
loop_
_entity.id
_entity.type
_entity.pdbx_description
1 polymer ?
#
loop_
_entity_poly.entity_id
_entity_poly.type
_entity_poly.pdbx_seq_one_letter_code
_entity_poly.pdbx_strand_id
1 'polypeptide(L)'
;MDPVSFEQNVELLPLSQSDKWLISAHILNMVTLTTTDTGLAFFKFRKRALTYDEYLTYLEDLAISRNINLEDMKVKMQTCGRPKKTS
;
A
#
# COMPACT_ATOMS: atom_id res chain seq x y z
N MET A 1 2.26 -7.93 -12.41
CA MET A 1 3.58 -8.14 -11.76
C MET A 1 4.54 -7.24 -12.48
N ASP A 2 5.22 -6.33 -11.78
CA ASP A 2 6.19 -5.42 -12.40
C ASP A 2 7.42 -6.22 -12.84
N PRO A 3 7.91 -6.07 -14.08
CA PRO A 3 9.04 -6.86 -14.61
C PRO A 3 10.32 -6.71 -13.80
N VAL A 4 10.52 -5.58 -13.10
CA VAL A 4 11.72 -5.32 -12.30
C VAL A 4 11.80 -6.20 -11.05
N SER A 5 10.66 -6.54 -10.43
CA SER A 5 10.63 -7.37 -9.22
C SER A 5 10.95 -8.84 -9.51
N PHE A 6 10.68 -9.30 -10.74
CA PHE A 6 10.97 -10.68 -11.17
C PHE A 6 12.46 -10.93 -11.35
N GLU A 7 13.22 -9.92 -11.79
CA GLU A 7 14.66 -10.06 -12.06
C GLU A 7 15.52 -10.06 -10.79
N GLN A 8 15.06 -9.44 -9.69
CA GLN A 8 15.87 -9.32 -8.47
C GLN A 8 15.59 -10.37 -7.38
N ASN A 9 14.60 -11.27 -7.55
CA ASN A 9 14.15 -12.19 -6.49
C ASN A 9 13.79 -11.47 -5.16
N VAL A 10 13.43 -10.19 -5.22
CA VAL A 10 13.02 -9.40 -4.05
C VAL A 10 11.53 -9.13 -4.14
N GLU A 11 10.80 -9.48 -3.09
CA GLU A 11 9.37 -9.15 -2.98
C GLU A 11 9.21 -7.64 -2.77
N LEU A 12 9.13 -6.91 -3.89
CA LEU A 12 8.91 -5.47 -3.90
C LEU A 12 7.42 -5.16 -4.12
N LEU A 13 6.97 -4.11 -3.44
CA LEU A 13 5.58 -3.67 -3.37
C LEU A 13 5.43 -2.35 -4.13
N PRO A 14 4.94 -2.38 -5.39
CA PRO A 14 4.65 -1.17 -6.14
C PRO A 14 3.39 -0.47 -5.62
N LEU A 15 3.32 0.85 -5.78
CA LEU A 15 2.17 1.66 -5.36
C LEU A 15 0.84 1.12 -5.90
N SER A 16 0.81 0.72 -7.18
CA SER A 16 -0.40 0.18 -7.82
C SER A 16 -0.91 -1.12 -7.17
N GLN A 17 -0.03 -1.92 -6.56
CA GLN A 17 -0.42 -3.10 -5.80
C GLN A 17 -0.90 -2.72 -4.39
N SER A 18 -0.23 -1.75 -3.75
CA SER A 18 -0.66 -1.18 -2.47
C SER A 18 -2.07 -0.59 -2.56
N ASP A 19 -2.34 0.26 -3.55
CA ASP A 19 -3.64 0.90 -3.73
C ASP A 19 -4.76 -0.15 -3.87
N LYS A 20 -4.51 -1.26 -4.58
CA LYS A 20 -5.48 -2.36 -4.69
C LYS A 20 -5.80 -3.00 -3.33
N TRP A 21 -4.80 -3.19 -2.47
CA TRP A 21 -5.03 -3.71 -1.11
C TRP A 21 -5.80 -2.71 -0.27
N LEU A 22 -5.44 -1.43 -0.32
CA LEU A 22 -6.12 -0.38 0.44
C LEU A 22 -7.59 -0.18 -0.01
N ILE A 23 -7.86 -0.29 -1.31
CA ILE A 23 -9.23 -0.29 -1.85
C ILE A 23 -9.99 -1.53 -1.37
N SER A 24 -9.37 -2.72 -1.42
CA SER A 24 -10.00 -3.98 -0.98
C SER A 24 -10.29 -4.00 0.53
N ALA A 25 -9.46 -3.32 1.32
CA ALA A 25 -9.64 -3.11 2.75
C ALA A 25 -10.62 -1.98 3.08
N HIS A 26 -11.23 -1.34 2.07
CA HIS A 26 -12.11 -0.18 2.21
C HIS A 26 -11.46 1.01 2.94
N ILE A 27 -10.12 1.11 2.91
CA ILE A 27 -9.35 2.22 3.49
C ILE A 27 -9.25 3.36 2.47
N LEU A 28 -8.90 3.03 1.22
CA LEU A 28 -8.83 3.99 0.11
C LEU A 28 -10.22 4.10 -0.53
N ASN A 29 -11.04 4.97 0.04
CA ASN A 29 -12.43 5.22 -0.34
C ASN A 29 -12.68 6.67 -0.82
N MET A 30 -11.63 7.46 -1.03
CA MET A 30 -11.66 8.90 -1.35
C MET A 30 -12.33 9.82 -0.30
N VAL A 31 -12.68 9.29 0.87
CA VAL A 31 -13.22 10.04 2.01
C VAL A 31 -12.23 10.02 3.18
N THR A 32 -11.76 8.84 3.55
CA THR A 32 -10.79 8.59 4.62
C THR A 32 -9.36 8.71 4.12
N LEU A 33 -9.09 8.14 2.94
CA LEU A 33 -7.77 8.14 2.33
C LEU A 33 -7.91 8.25 0.81
N THR A 34 -7.13 9.15 0.19
CA THR A 34 -7.19 9.42 -1.26
C THR A 34 -5.97 8.86 -1.98
N THR A 35 -6.08 8.70 -3.31
CA THR A 35 -4.93 8.34 -4.16
C THR A 35 -3.82 9.40 -4.14
N THR A 36 -4.18 10.67 -3.90
CA THR A 36 -3.20 11.74 -3.71
C THR A 36 -2.37 11.51 -2.45
N ASP A 37 -3.00 11.07 -1.35
CA ASP A 37 -2.30 10.77 -0.10
C ASP A 37 -1.36 9.59 -0.23
N THR A 38 -1.85 8.49 -0.84
CA THR A 38 -1.00 7.32 -1.12
C THR A 38 0.15 7.68 -2.05
N GLY A 39 -0.11 8.48 -3.08
CA GLY A 39 0.91 8.98 -4.00
C GLY A 39 1.97 9.83 -3.30
N LEU A 40 1.56 10.82 -2.49
CA LEU A 40 2.48 11.70 -1.76
C LEU A 40 3.35 10.94 -0.77
N ALA A 41 2.75 10.05 0.03
CA ALA A 41 3.50 9.24 1.00
C ALA A 41 4.48 8.29 0.29
N PHE A 42 4.08 7.67 -0.83
CA PHE A 42 4.96 6.79 -1.60
C PHE A 42 6.09 7.56 -2.29
N PHE A 43 5.84 8.78 -2.75
CA PHE A 43 6.83 9.61 -3.42
C PHE A 43 8.00 10.03 -2.51
N LYS A 44 7.79 10.05 -1.19
CA LYS A 44 8.86 10.31 -0.19
C LYS A 44 10.04 9.34 -0.32
N PHE A 45 9.76 8.09 -0.68
CA PHE A 45 10.77 7.05 -0.84
C PHE A 45 11.57 7.17 -2.15
N ARG A 46 11.07 7.94 -3.13
CA ARG A 46 11.68 8.14 -4.46
C ARG A 46 12.02 6.83 -5.18
N LYS A 47 11.21 5.78 -4.95
CA LYS A 47 11.36 4.44 -5.50
C LYS A 47 10.14 4.04 -6.33
N ARG A 48 10.34 3.12 -7.27
CA ARG A 48 9.24 2.52 -8.06
C ARG A 48 8.45 1.47 -7.27
N ALA A 49 9.12 0.75 -6.38
CA ALA A 49 8.53 -0.25 -5.50
C ALA A 49 9.28 -0.27 -4.16
N LEU A 50 8.56 -0.55 -3.08
CA LEU A 50 9.09 -0.56 -1.72
C LEU A 50 9.39 -1.97 -1.26
N THR A 51 10.39 -2.13 -0.39
CA THR A 51 10.54 -3.38 0.38
C THR A 51 9.45 -3.48 1.45
N TYR A 52 9.30 -4.65 2.07
CA TYR A 52 8.31 -4.85 3.13
C TYR A 52 8.49 -3.89 4.33
N ASP A 53 9.73 -3.65 4.75
CA ASP A 53 10.06 -2.76 5.87
C ASP A 53 9.72 -1.28 5.56
N GLU A 54 10.09 -0.84 4.34
CA GLU A 54 9.70 0.48 3.84
C GLU A 54 8.19 0.61 3.68
N TYR A 55 7.52 -0.47 3.28
CA TYR A 55 6.08 -0.50 3.15
C TYR A 55 5.38 -0.32 4.50
N LEU A 56 5.89 -0.94 5.58
CA LEU A 56 5.38 -0.72 6.93
C LEU A 56 5.52 0.75 7.36
N THR A 57 6.67 1.36 7.07
CA THR A 57 6.92 2.79 7.32
C THR A 57 5.95 3.68 6.54
N TYR A 58 5.69 3.32 5.27
CA TYR A 58 4.70 3.99 4.43
C TYR A 58 3.28 3.91 5.01
N LEU A 59 2.85 2.74 5.50
CA LEU A 59 1.53 2.58 6.13
C LEU A 59 1.42 3.40 7.42
N GLU A 60 2.49 3.49 8.20
CA GLU A 60 2.54 4.32 9.41
C GLU A 60 2.41 5.82 9.08
N ASP A 61 3.12 6.31 8.07
CA ASP A 61 3.02 7.71 7.62
C ASP A 61 1.60 8.06 7.13
N LEU A 62 0.95 7.14 6.41
CA LEU A 62 -0.45 7.26 6.01
C LEU A 62 -1.41 7.28 7.20
N ALA A 63 -1.18 6.38 8.16
CA ALA A 63 -1.98 6.29 9.37
C ALA A 63 -1.89 7.59 10.19
N ILE A 64 -0.70 8.14 10.35
CA ILE A 64 -0.47 9.42 11.04
C ILE A 64 -1.13 10.58 10.28
N SER A 65 -0.94 10.65 8.95
CA SER A 65 -1.46 11.73 8.10
C SER A 65 -2.99 11.85 8.11
N ARG A 66 -3.68 10.70 8.20
CA ARG A 66 -5.15 10.62 8.19
C ARG A 66 -5.76 10.26 9.53
N ASN A 67 -4.96 10.24 10.60
CA ASN A 67 -5.37 9.87 11.95
C ASN A 67 -6.09 8.50 12.01
N ILE A 68 -5.60 7.55 11.21
CA ILE A 68 -6.09 6.17 11.16
C ILE A 68 -5.26 5.35 12.15
N ASN A 69 -5.89 4.39 12.82
CA ASN A 69 -5.15 3.45 13.65
C ASN A 69 -4.41 2.44 12.76
N LEU A 70 -3.08 2.39 12.87
CA LEU A 70 -2.22 1.50 12.08
C LEU A 70 -2.55 0.02 12.29
N GLU A 71 -2.91 -0.40 13.50
CA GLU A 71 -3.28 -1.79 13.77
C GLU A 71 -4.60 -2.15 13.10
N ASP A 72 -5.63 -1.30 13.21
CA ASP A 72 -6.91 -1.49 12.50
C ASP A 72 -6.69 -1.53 10.98
N MET A 73 -5.82 -0.67 10.46
CA MET A 73 -5.44 -0.65 9.05
C MET A 73 -4.80 -1.99 8.63
N LYS A 74 -3.82 -2.48 9.40
CA LYS A 74 -3.16 -3.77 9.15
C LYS A 74 -4.13 -4.94 9.23
N VAL A 75 -5.01 -4.95 10.24
CA VAL A 75 -6.04 -5.98 10.40
C VAL A 75 -6.97 -5.97 9.21
N LYS A 76 -7.52 -4.81 8.81
CA LYS A 76 -8.38 -4.69 7.62
C LYS A 76 -7.70 -5.18 6.36
N MET A 77 -6.42 -4.86 6.18
CA MET A 77 -5.64 -5.35 5.04
C MET A 77 -5.36 -6.86 5.09
N GLN A 78 -5.21 -7.47 6.27
CA GLN A 78 -5.06 -8.92 6.42
C GLN A 78 -6.39 -9.67 6.27
N THR A 79 -7.48 -9.09 6.74
CA THR A 79 -8.83 -9.67 6.67
C THR A 79 -9.51 -9.43 5.34
N CYS A 80 -9.06 -8.45 4.55
CA CYS A 80 -9.62 -8.21 3.23
C CYS A 80 -9.27 -9.38 2.30
N GLY A 81 -10.25 -9.80 1.49
CA GLY A 81 -10.05 -10.89 0.53
C GLY A 81 -8.86 -10.60 -0.37
N ARG A 82 -8.03 -11.61 -0.65
CA ARG A 82 -6.87 -11.46 -1.55
C ARG A 82 -7.33 -10.71 -2.81
N PRO A 83 -6.62 -9.65 -3.25
CA PRO A 83 -7.01 -8.93 -4.46
C PRO A 83 -7.07 -9.94 -5.60
N LYS A 84 -8.22 -9.99 -6.29
CA LYS A 84 -8.42 -10.90 -7.42
C LYS A 84 -7.25 -10.73 -8.38
N LYS A 85 -6.51 -11.82 -8.64
CA LYS A 85 -5.66 -11.90 -9.82
C LYS A 85 -6.61 -11.78 -11.00
N THR A 86 -6.60 -10.64 -11.69
CA THR A 86 -7.14 -10.57 -13.06
C THR A 86 -6.28 -11.52 -13.89
N SER A 87 -6.85 -12.68 -14.18
CA SER A 87 -6.25 -13.74 -14.99
C SER A 87 -6.32 -13.41 -16.47
#